data_AF-A0A3F2Y550-F1
#
_entry.id   AF-A0A3F2Y550-F1
#
_cell.length_a   1.000
_cell.length_b   1.000
_cell.length_c   1.000
_cell.angle_alpha   90.00
_cell.angle_beta   90.00
_cell.angle_gamma   90.00
#
_symmetry.space_group_name_H-M   'P 1'
#
loop_
_entity.id
_entity.type
_entity.pdbx_description
1 polymer ?
#
loop_
_entity_poly.entity_id
_entity_poly.type
_entity_poly.pdbx_seq_one_letter_code
_entity_poly.pdbx_strand_id
1 'polypeptide(L)' 'MTFADPKRIIELQKFYQTSKKPIWKALPRSKLYLYPYYAAFSISLGASLFFMVRAILDIKPKPKK' A
#
# COMPACT_ATOMS: atom_id res chain seq x y z
N MET A 1 -17.80 -21.98 10.66
CA MET A 1 -17.49 -20.59 11.06
C MET A 1 -16.98 -20.62 12.49
N THR A 2 -15.68 -20.41 12.70
CA THR A 2 -15.12 -20.27 14.05
C THR A 2 -15.38 -18.84 14.52
N PHE A 3 -16.26 -18.66 15.51
CA PHE A 3 -16.50 -17.37 16.13
C PHE A 3 -15.18 -16.80 16.64
N ALA A 4 -14.92 -15.51 16.38
CA ALA A 4 -13.71 -14.85 16.85
C ALA A 4 -13.65 -14.92 18.39
N ASP A 5 -12.53 -15.39 18.93
CA ASP A 5 -12.32 -15.43 20.38
C ASP A 5 -12.47 -14.01 20.97
N PRO A 6 -13.46 -13.76 21.86
CA PRO A 6 -13.69 -12.44 22.46
C PRO A 6 -12.45 -11.89 23.16
N LYS A 7 -11.58 -12.75 23.71
CA LYS A 7 -10.32 -12.32 24.34
C LYS A 7 -9.40 -11.62 23.35
N ARG A 8 -9.31 -12.17 22.13
CA ARG A 8 -8.48 -11.61 21.06
C ARG A 8 -8.96 -10.24 20.60
N ILE A 9 -10.27 -10.00 20.64
CA ILE A 9 -10.84 -8.68 20.32
C ILE A 9 -10.38 -7.64 21.36
N ILE A 10 -10.48 -7.96 22.65
CA ILE A 10 -10.09 -7.07 23.75
C ILE A 10 -8.57 -6.80 23.71
N GLU A 11 -7.76 -7.80 23.41
CA GLU A 11 -6.31 -7.65 23.24
C GLU A 11 -5.96 -6.69 22.11
N LEU A 12 -6.61 -6.82 20.95
CA LEU A 12 -6.42 -5.92 19.83
C LEU A 12 -6.88 -4.50 20.17
N GLN A 13 -8.02 -4.34 20.83
CA GLN A 13 -8.51 -3.04 21.28
C GLN A 13 -7.48 -2.34 22.18
N LYS A 14 -6.97 -3.03 23.21
CA LYS A 14 -5.92 -2.50 24.09
C LYS A 14 -4.66 -2.13 23.30
N PHE A 15 -4.23 -2.99 22.38
CA PHE A 15 -3.06 -2.75 21.54
C PHE A 15 -3.20 -1.48 20.68
N TYR A 16 -4.31 -1.35 19.94
CA TYR A 16 -4.55 -0.21 19.06
C TYR A 16 -4.78 1.09 19.85
N GLN A 17 -5.48 1.03 20.98
CA GLN A 17 -5.75 2.19 21.84
C GLN A 17 -4.48 2.68 22.57
N THR A 18 -3.53 1.79 22.87
CA THR A 18 -2.26 2.16 23.55
C THR A 18 -1.19 2.65 22.57
N SER A 19 -1.26 2.23 21.30
CA SER A 19 -0.26 2.57 20.30
C SER A 19 -0.38 4.04 19.86
N LYS A 20 0.73 4.78 19.95
CA LYS A 20 0.84 6.15 19.40
C LYS A 20 1.11 6.17 17.88
N LYS A 21 1.29 5.00 17.25
CA LYS A 21 1.56 4.89 15.81
C LYS A 21 0.24 5.07 15.03
N PRO A 22 0.29 5.59 13.80
CA PRO A 22 -0.89 5.60 12.95
C PRO A 22 -1.42 4.18 12.73
N ILE A 23 -2.74 4.03 12.69
CA ILE A 23 -3.45 2.73 12.70
C ILE A 23 -2.90 1.76 11.66
N TRP A 24 -2.65 2.23 10.43
CA TRP A 24 -2.16 1.40 9.33
C TRP A 24 -0.72 0.88 9.52
N LYS A 25 0.07 1.50 10.41
CA LYS A 25 1.43 1.05 10.79
C LYS A 25 1.49 0.41 12.18
N ALA A 26 0.39 0.43 12.93
CA ALA A 26 0.40 0.04 14.34
C ALA A 26 0.81 -1.43 14.49
N LEU A 27 0.29 -2.31 13.64
CA LEU A 27 0.53 -3.74 13.72
C LEU A 27 1.98 -4.10 13.33
N PRO A 28 2.68 -5.02 14.03
CA PRO A 28 4.06 -5.37 13.70
C PRO A 28 4.22 -5.93 12.28
N ARG A 29 3.26 -6.76 11.85
CA ARG A 29 3.20 -7.31 10.48
C ARG A 29 2.73 -6.30 9.43
N SER A 30 2.34 -5.07 9.79
CA SER A 30 1.92 -4.04 8.82
C SER A 30 2.97 -3.79 7.74
N LYS A 31 4.26 -3.88 8.09
CA LYS A 31 5.38 -3.73 7.15
C LYS A 31 5.31 -4.69 5.96
N LEU A 32 4.89 -5.93 6.19
CA LEU A 32 4.77 -6.96 5.14
C LEU A 32 3.69 -6.61 4.11
N TYR A 33 2.69 -5.81 4.48
CA TYR A 33 1.64 -5.35 3.58
C TYR A 33 1.99 -4.00 2.95
N LEU A 34 2.51 -3.07 3.74
CA LEU A 34 2.76 -1.70 3.29
C LEU A 34 3.92 -1.62 2.29
N TYR A 35 5.01 -2.37 2.49
CA TYR A 35 6.15 -2.32 1.57
C TYR A 35 5.80 -2.75 0.14
N PRO A 36 5.21 -3.94 -0.11
CA PRO A 36 4.84 -4.31 -1.47
C PRO A 36 3.76 -3.38 -2.05
N TYR A 37 2.81 -2.91 -1.22
CA TYR A 37 1.80 -1.94 -1.65
C TYR A 37 2.44 -0.65 -2.19
N TYR A 38 3.32 -0.01 -1.41
CA TYR A 38 3.94 1.24 -1.84
C TYR A 38 4.90 1.05 -3.02
N ALA A 39 5.55 -0.10 -3.12
CA ALA A 39 6.39 -0.44 -4.28
C ALA A 39 5.56 -0.55 -5.57
N ALA A 40 4.46 -1.31 -5.54
CA ALA A 40 3.58 -1.44 -6.70
C ALA A 40 2.93 -0.09 -7.07
N PHE A 41 2.49 0.67 -6.07
CA PHE A 41 1.88 1.97 -6.26
C PHE A 41 2.85 2.96 -6.92
N SER A 42 4.09 3.06 -6.44
CA SER A 42 5.07 4.01 -6.99
C SER A 42 5.47 3.66 -8.41
N ILE A 43 5.61 2.37 -8.73
CA ILE A 43 5.91 1.90 -10.09
C ILE A 43 4.75 2.26 -11.04
N SER A 44 3.51 1.95 -10.65
CA SER A 44 2.33 2.24 -11.46
C SER A 44 2.15 3.73 -11.72
N LEU A 45 2.27 4.54 -10.66
CA LEU A 45 2.17 5.99 -10.76
C LEU A 45 3.32 6.57 -11.60
N GLY A 46 4.55 6.10 -11.38
CA GLY A 46 5.73 6.53 -12.13
C GLY A 46 5.62 6.23 -13.62
N ALA A 47 5.15 5.03 -13.99
CA ALA A 47 4.91 4.68 -15.39
C ALA A 47 3.83 5.58 -16.02
N SER A 48 2.72 5.80 -15.30
CA SER A 48 1.63 6.66 -15.78
C SER A 48 2.10 8.08 -16.04
N LEU A 49 2.83 8.68 -15.09
CA LEU A 49 3.39 10.02 -15.23
C LEU A 49 4.44 10.09 -16.34
N PHE A 50 5.30 9.08 -16.47
CA PHE A 50 6.31 9.01 -17.52
C PHE A 50 5.68 9.04 -18.91
N PHE A 51 4.64 8.21 -19.15
CA PHE A 51 3.95 8.20 -20.44
C PHE A 51 3.09 9.45 -20.65
N MET A 52 2.52 10.02 -19.60
CA MET A 52 1.81 11.31 -19.67
C MET A 52 2.74 12.43 -20.16
N VAL A 53 3.94 12.56 -19.59
CA VAL A 53 4.92 13.58 -20.02
C VAL A 53 5.32 13.36 -21.48
N ARG A 54 5.56 12.10 -21.87
CA ARG A 54 5.86 11.77 -23.28
C ARG A 54 4.72 12.14 -24.21
N ALA A 55 3.47 11.95 -23.79
CA ALA A 55 2.30 12.32 -24.59
C ALA A 55 2.19 13.85 -24.74
N ILE A 56 2.45 14.62 -23.67
CA ILE A 56 2.47 16.10 -23.72
C ILE A 56 3.56 16.62 -24.67
N LEU A 57 4.73 15.96 -24.68
CA LEU A 57 5.85 16.31 -25.55
C LEU A 57 5.76 15.69 -26.97
N ASP A 58 4.64 15.04 -27.32
CA ASP A 58 4.42 14.30 -28.58
C ASP A 58 5.52 13.24 -28.91
N ILE A 59 6.16 12.67 -27.88
CA ILE A 59 7.19 11.63 -28.04
C ILE A 59 6.53 10.27 -28.23
N LYS A 60 6.23 9.95 -29.49
CA LYS A 60 5.61 8.69 -29.90
C LYS A 60 6.55 7.48 -29.69
N PRO A 61 5.99 6.29 -29.39
CA PRO A 61 6.77 5.07 -29.39
C PRO A 61 7.27 4.77 -30.81
N LYS A 62 8.45 4.14 -30.91
CA LYS A 62 8.94 3.66 -32.21
C LYS A 62 7.98 2.58 -32.74
N PRO A 63 7.74 2.53 -34.07
CA PRO A 63 6.96 1.45 -34.65
C PRO A 63 7.62 0.11 -34.32
N LYS A 64 6.83 -0.86 -33.85
CA LYS A 64 7.31 -2.24 -33.70
C LYS A 64 7.56 -2.77 -35.11
N LYS A 65 8.84 -3.07 -35.42
CA LYS A 65 9.22 -3.85 -36.59
C LYS A 65 8.84 -5.31 -36.40
#